data_AF-A0A1Y2FSB0-F1
#
_entry.id   AF-A0A1Y2FSB0-F1
#
_cell.length_a   1.000
_cell.length_b   1.000
_cell.length_c   1.000
_cell.angle_alpha   90.00
_cell.angle_beta   90.00
_cell.angle_gamma   90.00
#
_symmetry.space_group_name_H-M   'P 1'
#
loop_
_entity.id
_entity.type
_entity.pdbx_description
1 polymer ?
#
loop_
_entity_poly.entity_id
_entity_poly.type
_entity_poly.pdbx_seq_one_letter_code
_entity_poly.pdbx_strand_id
1 'polypeptide(L)'
;MCRSSVTLFYGLWVKSWSLAFAADAYDKIHPTLLGIDLIARRWREGKLATEEQETKTTARELPGEVWELEKQEVIDEAVDQEALQALRAHCCWRCHCALMLSPEALKQDPDLLAEEGTPRSSWDDPSCPKCFEQMVNGVCAFKWLTQWSRDGETGVKTATGEHADSLLASFGLCLARNTVHKEDPEALLDFDELSPVALRLHAACALAPEALLLPANIYLRFRRLIRTYRLRVVDPTKSNITTLSNESLDTSQTASDRRTTAEPEESFAEAEPRWMLWSRIGRC
;
A
#
# COMPACT_ATOMS: atom_id res chain seq x y z
N MET A 1 -34.58 6.24 2.41
CA MET A 1 -34.10 5.85 3.76
C MET A 1 -32.59 5.85 3.74
N CYS A 2 -31.92 6.76 4.44
CA CYS A 2 -30.46 6.82 4.42
C CYS A 2 -29.92 5.75 5.38
N ARG A 3 -28.92 4.98 4.96
CA ARG A 3 -28.29 3.92 5.78
C ARG A 3 -26.91 4.40 6.23
N SER A 4 -26.70 4.55 7.53
CA SER A 4 -25.37 4.72 8.11
C SER A 4 -24.83 3.36 8.55
N SER A 5 -23.56 3.08 8.24
CA SER A 5 -22.85 1.90 8.75
C SER A 5 -21.56 2.32 9.43
N VAL A 6 -21.21 1.65 10.53
CA VAL A 6 -19.95 1.85 11.24
C VAL A 6 -19.23 0.51 11.32
N THR A 7 -17.94 0.49 11.02
CA THR A 7 -17.07 -0.68 11.11
C THR A 7 -15.90 -0.35 12.01
N LEU A 8 -15.71 -1.14 13.05
CA LEU A 8 -14.53 -1.14 13.89
C LEU A 8 -13.58 -2.22 13.39
N PHE A 9 -12.31 -1.88 13.15
CA PHE A 9 -11.28 -2.85 12.78
C PHE A 9 -9.95 -2.52 13.44
N TYR A 10 -9.10 -3.53 13.61
CA TYR A 10 -7.73 -3.35 14.08
C TYR A 10 -6.77 -3.50 12.89
N GLY A 11 -6.03 -2.45 12.57
CA GLY A 11 -5.26 -2.41 11.33
C GLY A 11 -4.36 -1.20 11.13
N LEU A 12 -3.99 -0.99 9.87
CA LEU A 12 -3.20 0.14 9.37
C LEU A 12 -3.77 0.64 8.04
N TRP A 13 -3.49 1.90 7.72
CA TRP A 13 -3.74 2.42 6.39
C TRP A 13 -2.46 2.36 5.56
N VAL A 14 -2.56 1.86 4.35
CA VAL A 14 -1.46 1.85 3.38
C VAL A 14 -1.89 2.55 2.10
N LYS A 15 -0.95 3.20 1.40
CA LYS A 15 -1.24 3.73 0.06
C LYS A 15 -1.69 2.59 -0.84
N SER A 16 -2.85 2.75 -1.47
CA SER A 16 -3.49 1.72 -2.28
C SER A 16 -2.60 1.24 -3.42
N TRP A 17 -1.89 2.17 -4.08
CA TRP A 17 -0.93 1.82 -5.13
C TRP A 17 0.26 1.01 -4.62
N SER A 18 0.73 1.23 -3.39
CA SER A 18 1.87 0.46 -2.84
C SER A 18 1.46 -0.99 -2.58
N LEU A 19 0.22 -1.20 -2.10
CA LEU A 19 -0.35 -2.53 -1.90
C LEU A 19 -0.61 -3.23 -3.24
N ALA A 20 -1.03 -2.48 -4.26
CA ALA A 20 -1.21 -2.99 -5.62
C ALA A 20 0.06 -3.62 -6.19
N PHE A 21 1.17 -2.87 -6.16
CA PHE A 21 2.45 -3.35 -6.69
C PHE A 21 2.95 -4.56 -5.92
N ALA A 22 2.82 -4.52 -4.59
CA ALA A 22 3.16 -5.67 -3.75
C ALA A 22 2.33 -6.92 -4.09
N ALA A 23 1.03 -6.75 -4.36
CA ALA A 23 0.12 -7.83 -4.69
C ALA A 23 0.45 -8.46 -6.04
N ASP A 24 0.62 -7.65 -7.09
CA ASP A 24 0.97 -8.14 -8.42
C ASP A 24 2.38 -8.76 -8.46
N ALA A 25 3.34 -8.17 -7.72
CA ALA A 25 4.67 -8.74 -7.58
C ALA A 25 4.63 -10.09 -6.88
N TYR A 26 3.85 -10.20 -5.79
CA TYR A 26 3.72 -11.42 -5.01
C TYR A 26 3.28 -12.61 -5.85
N ASP A 27 2.27 -12.44 -6.70
CA ASP A 27 1.76 -13.53 -7.56
C ASP A 27 2.86 -14.08 -8.48
N LYS A 28 3.72 -13.20 -9.01
CA LYS A 28 4.84 -13.56 -9.90
C LYS A 28 6.00 -14.23 -9.16
N ILE A 29 6.36 -13.74 -7.97
CA ILE A 29 7.54 -14.22 -7.24
C ILE A 29 7.25 -15.31 -6.22
N HIS A 30 5.99 -15.58 -5.87
CA HIS A 30 5.64 -16.56 -4.84
C HIS A 30 6.30 -17.93 -5.03
N PRO A 31 6.34 -18.51 -6.25
CA PRO A 31 7.06 -19.77 -6.48
C PRO A 31 8.56 -19.68 -6.18
N THR A 32 9.20 -18.55 -6.54
CA THR A 32 10.62 -18.29 -6.27
C THR A 32 10.88 -18.17 -4.78
N LEU A 33 10.05 -17.43 -4.04
CA LEU A 33 10.16 -17.29 -2.59
C LEU A 33 10.00 -18.64 -1.88
N LEU A 34 9.09 -19.49 -2.36
CA LEU A 34 8.93 -20.85 -1.85
C LEU A 34 10.19 -21.70 -2.11
N GLY A 35 10.81 -21.55 -3.28
CA GLY A 35 12.09 -22.17 -3.61
C GLY A 35 13.19 -21.77 -2.62
N ILE A 36 13.34 -20.47 -2.36
CA ILE A 36 14.31 -19.95 -1.38
C ILE A 36 14.02 -20.51 0.03
N ASP A 37 12.76 -20.50 0.46
CA ASP A 37 12.36 -21.02 1.78
C ASP A 37 12.64 -22.52 1.93
N LEU A 38 12.44 -23.31 0.86
CA LEU A 38 12.77 -24.72 0.83
C LEU A 38 14.28 -24.97 0.91
N ILE A 39 15.09 -24.17 0.20
CA ILE A 39 16.55 -24.24 0.26
C ILE A 39 17.03 -23.88 1.67
N ALA A 40 16.59 -22.75 2.22
CA ALA A 40 16.94 -22.29 3.57
C ALA A 40 16.52 -23.31 4.64
N ARG A 41 15.36 -23.95 4.48
CA ARG A 41 14.92 -25.04 5.36
C ARG A 41 15.82 -26.26 5.27
N ARG A 42 16.11 -26.76 4.06
CA ARG A 42 17.01 -27.91 3.87
C ARG A 42 18.41 -27.63 4.41
N TRP A 43 18.88 -26.40 4.26
CA TRP A 43 20.15 -25.94 4.83
C TRP A 43 20.16 -26.03 6.36
N ARG A 44 19.14 -25.47 7.05
CA ARG A 44 19.01 -25.57 8.51
C ARG A 44 18.92 -27.01 9.02
N GLU A 45 18.30 -27.90 8.24
CA GLU A 45 18.19 -29.32 8.56
C GLU A 45 19.47 -30.12 8.22
N GLY A 46 20.49 -29.50 7.61
CA GLY A 46 21.71 -30.19 7.16
C GLY A 46 21.48 -31.15 5.97
N LYS A 47 20.33 -31.04 5.30
CA LYS A 47 19.89 -31.92 4.19
C LYS A 47 20.13 -31.33 2.80
N LEU A 48 20.70 -30.13 2.72
CA LEU A 48 21.00 -29.50 1.44
C LEU A 48 22.22 -30.20 0.81
N ALA A 49 21.96 -31.12 -0.12
CA ALA A 49 22.98 -31.72 -0.96
C ALA A 49 23.30 -30.76 -2.11
N THR A 50 24.57 -30.45 -2.30
CA THR A 50 25.10 -29.67 -3.42
C THR A 50 26.10 -30.54 -4.18
N GLU A 51 26.07 -30.51 -5.51
CA GLU A 51 27.13 -31.12 -6.31
C GLU A 51 28.45 -30.38 -6.03
N GLU A 52 29.56 -31.13 -5.96
CA GLU A 52 30.88 -30.56 -5.73
C GLU A 52 31.24 -29.61 -6.89
N GLN A 53 31.29 -28.30 -6.59
CA GLN A 53 31.82 -27.30 -7.50
C GLN A 53 33.24 -26.94 -7.03
N GLU A 54 34.25 -27.26 -7.83
CA GLU A 54 35.67 -27.20 -7.42
C GLU A 54 36.20 -25.80 -7.08
N THR A 55 35.46 -24.71 -7.33
CA THR A 55 36.03 -23.35 -7.31
C THR A 55 35.15 -22.23 -6.74
N LYS A 56 33.95 -22.50 -6.20
CA LYS A 56 33.05 -21.43 -5.73
C LYS A 56 32.40 -21.75 -4.39
N THR A 57 32.15 -20.71 -3.60
CA THR A 57 31.30 -20.74 -2.40
C THR A 57 29.99 -21.44 -2.75
N THR A 58 29.76 -22.60 -2.14
CA THR A 58 28.56 -23.39 -2.41
C THR A 58 27.38 -22.79 -1.65
N ALA A 59 26.16 -22.98 -2.15
CA ALA A 59 24.94 -22.56 -1.46
C ALA A 59 24.84 -23.10 -0.01
N ARG A 60 25.55 -24.18 0.30
CA ARG A 60 25.64 -24.78 1.63
C ARG A 60 26.42 -23.92 2.64
N GLU A 61 27.35 -23.11 2.16
CA GLU A 61 28.21 -22.26 3.00
C GLU A 61 27.57 -20.90 3.31
N LEU A 62 26.48 -20.55 2.61
CA LEU A 62 25.78 -19.30 2.83
C LEU A 62 25.04 -19.32 4.18
N PRO A 63 25.27 -18.32 5.04
CA PRO A 63 24.57 -18.22 6.31
C PRO A 63 23.10 -17.86 6.10
N GLY A 64 22.25 -18.12 7.10
CA GLY A 64 20.80 -17.91 7.02
C GLY A 64 20.43 -16.45 6.68
N GLU A 65 21.24 -15.50 7.14
CA GLU A 65 21.09 -14.07 6.88
C GLU A 65 21.21 -13.75 5.39
N VAL A 66 22.08 -14.45 4.65
CA VAL A 66 22.23 -14.24 3.21
C VAL A 66 20.99 -14.73 2.45
N TRP A 67 20.34 -15.81 2.89
CA TRP A 67 19.09 -16.26 2.29
C TRP A 67 17.93 -15.27 2.52
N GLU A 68 17.86 -14.65 3.69
CA GLU A 68 16.86 -13.60 3.94
C GLU A 68 17.16 -12.32 3.15
N LEU A 69 18.43 -11.97 2.92
CA LEU A 69 18.82 -10.87 2.05
C LEU A 69 18.46 -11.14 0.59
N GLU A 70 18.80 -12.31 0.06
CA GLU A 70 18.44 -12.72 -1.30
C GLU A 70 16.92 -12.70 -1.50
N LYS A 71 16.17 -13.20 -0.51
CA LYS A 71 14.71 -13.15 -0.52
C LYS A 71 14.19 -11.72 -0.59
N GLN A 72 14.77 -10.81 0.19
CA GLN A 72 14.36 -9.41 0.18
C GLN A 72 14.70 -8.73 -1.14
N GLU A 73 15.87 -9.01 -1.74
CA GLU A 73 16.27 -8.46 -3.03
C GLU A 73 15.30 -8.90 -4.14
N VAL A 74 14.93 -10.19 -4.18
CA VAL A 74 13.93 -10.71 -5.14
C VAL A 74 12.57 -10.01 -4.99
N ILE A 75 12.16 -9.71 -3.75
CA ILE A 75 10.91 -9.00 -3.50
C ILE A 75 11.02 -7.54 -3.96
N ASP A 76 12.10 -6.87 -3.58
CA ASP A 76 12.33 -5.46 -3.91
C ASP A 76 12.39 -5.26 -5.42
N GLU A 77 13.15 -6.09 -6.14
CA GLU A 77 13.24 -6.04 -7.60
C GLU A 77 11.87 -6.23 -8.26
N ALA A 78 11.08 -7.20 -7.79
CA ALA A 78 9.76 -7.46 -8.36
C ALA A 78 8.75 -6.33 -8.08
N VAL A 79 8.75 -5.77 -6.87
CA VAL A 79 7.89 -4.61 -6.54
C VAL A 79 8.27 -3.39 -7.37
N ASP A 80 9.57 -3.13 -7.53
CA ASP A 80 10.07 -2.02 -8.34
C ASP A 80 9.74 -2.22 -9.83
N GLN A 81 9.81 -3.46 -10.33
CA GLN A 81 9.38 -3.80 -11.69
C GLN A 81 7.88 -3.54 -11.91
N GLU A 82 6.99 -3.95 -10.98
CA GLU A 82 5.56 -3.65 -11.08
C GLU A 82 5.28 -2.14 -11.02
N ALA A 83 5.96 -1.43 -10.11
CA ALA A 83 5.82 0.01 -9.98
C ALA A 83 6.25 0.70 -11.28
N LEU A 84 7.35 0.28 -11.90
CA LEU A 84 7.84 0.82 -13.16
C LEU A 84 6.94 0.47 -14.34
N GLN A 85 6.41 -0.76 -14.39
CA GLN A 85 5.45 -1.17 -15.41
C GLN A 85 4.17 -0.33 -15.34
N ALA A 86 3.66 -0.11 -14.13
CA ALA A 86 2.51 0.76 -13.92
C ALA A 86 2.83 2.22 -14.31
N LEU A 87 4.04 2.74 -14.02
CA LEU A 87 4.44 4.07 -14.46
C LEU A 87 4.43 4.15 -15.98
N ARG A 88 5.04 3.18 -16.66
CA ARG A 88 5.09 3.14 -18.13
C ARG A 88 3.69 3.12 -18.75
N ALA A 89 2.73 2.44 -18.12
CA ALA A 89 1.36 2.36 -18.60
C ALA A 89 0.55 3.65 -18.38
N HIS A 90 0.90 4.47 -17.37
CA HIS A 90 0.15 5.65 -16.96
C HIS A 90 0.89 6.98 -17.14
N CYS A 91 2.09 6.94 -17.71
CA CYS A 91 2.84 8.13 -18.06
C CYS A 91 2.43 8.64 -19.44
N CYS A 92 2.36 9.97 -19.57
CA CYS A 92 2.26 10.59 -20.88
C CYS A 92 3.48 10.23 -21.73
N TRP A 93 3.33 10.30 -23.06
CA TRP A 93 4.40 9.98 -24.02
C TRP A 93 5.76 10.59 -23.65
N ARG A 94 5.79 11.85 -23.19
CA ARG A 94 7.03 12.53 -22.81
C ARG A 94 7.71 11.90 -21.59
N CYS A 95 6.94 11.64 -20.53
CA CYS A 95 7.48 10.97 -19.35
C CYS A 95 7.87 9.53 -19.66
N HIS A 96 7.14 8.86 -20.56
CA HIS A 96 7.53 7.54 -21.06
C HIS A 96 8.90 7.60 -21.78
N CYS A 97 9.12 8.56 -22.68
CA CYS A 97 10.42 8.76 -23.32
C CYS A 97 11.52 9.07 -22.29
N ALA A 98 11.26 9.95 -21.32
CA ALA A 98 12.22 10.28 -20.27
C ALA A 98 12.60 9.07 -19.40
N LEU A 99 11.67 8.14 -19.14
CA LEU A 99 11.95 6.90 -18.40
C LEU A 99 12.78 5.88 -19.20
N MET A 100 12.84 6.00 -20.53
CA MET A 100 13.56 5.09 -21.41
C MET A 100 14.93 5.63 -21.84
N LEU A 101 15.16 6.94 -21.68
CA LEU A 101 16.41 7.59 -22.03
C LEU A 101 17.37 7.57 -20.86
N SER A 102 18.66 7.34 -21.13
CA SER A 102 19.68 7.52 -20.11
C SER A 102 19.79 9.01 -19.71
N PRO A 103 20.26 9.33 -18.50
CA PRO A 103 20.49 10.72 -18.09
C PRO A 103 21.38 11.50 -19.06
N GLU A 104 22.31 10.83 -19.75
CA GLU A 104 23.17 11.41 -20.78
C GLU A 104 22.41 11.71 -22.08
N ALA A 105 21.50 10.83 -22.49
CA ALA A 105 20.67 11.05 -23.67
C ALA A 105 19.68 12.20 -23.46
N LEU A 106 19.13 12.36 -22.24
CA LEU A 106 18.31 13.51 -21.85
C LEU A 106 19.04 14.85 -21.96
N LYS A 107 20.37 14.88 -21.79
CA LYS A 107 21.17 16.10 -21.95
C LYS A 107 21.36 16.49 -23.42
N GLN A 108 21.23 15.56 -24.35
CA GLN A 108 21.41 15.80 -25.79
C GLN A 108 20.16 16.37 -26.45
N ASP A 109 19.00 16.25 -25.80
CA ASP A 109 17.71 16.75 -26.30
C ASP A 109 17.01 17.62 -25.23
N PRO A 110 17.45 18.89 -25.08
CA PRO A 110 16.88 19.80 -24.09
C PRO A 110 15.43 20.19 -24.42
N ASP A 111 14.98 20.05 -25.66
CA ASP A 111 13.60 20.36 -26.06
C ASP A 111 12.60 19.41 -25.40
N LEU A 112 13.01 18.16 -25.11
CA LEU A 112 12.22 17.24 -24.29
C LEU A 112 11.99 17.73 -22.85
N LEU A 113 12.91 18.55 -22.32
CA LEU A 113 12.89 19.14 -20.97
C LEU A 113 12.36 20.59 -20.94
N ALA A 114 12.19 21.24 -22.09
CA ALA A 114 11.94 22.68 -22.18
C ALA A 114 10.50 23.12 -21.87
N GLU A 115 9.55 22.19 -21.67
CA GLU A 115 8.20 22.56 -21.20
C GLU A 115 7.95 22.06 -19.78
N GLU A 116 7.25 22.90 -19.02
CA GLU A 116 7.03 22.85 -17.58
C GLU A 116 6.71 21.45 -17.03
N GLY A 117 7.69 20.84 -16.38
CA GLY A 117 7.52 19.67 -15.53
C GLY A 117 8.78 18.82 -15.46
N THR A 118 9.28 18.57 -14.25
CA THR A 118 10.27 17.52 -14.04
C THR A 118 9.65 16.18 -14.44
N PRO A 119 10.32 15.36 -15.26
CA PRO A 119 9.84 14.02 -15.58
C PRO A 119 9.53 13.26 -14.30
N ARG A 120 8.38 12.59 -14.27
CA ARG A 120 7.98 11.81 -13.12
C ARG A 120 8.96 10.65 -12.94
N SER A 121 9.69 10.65 -11.82
CA SER A 121 10.66 9.61 -11.47
C SER A 121 10.12 8.63 -10.43
N SER A 122 9.05 8.99 -9.70
CA SER A 122 8.48 8.18 -8.63
C SER A 122 6.96 8.26 -8.57
N TRP A 123 6.35 7.32 -7.86
CA TRP A 123 4.92 7.37 -7.56
C TRP A 123 4.58 8.49 -6.57
N ASP A 124 5.47 8.78 -5.63
CA ASP A 124 5.23 9.72 -4.52
C ASP A 124 5.13 11.19 -4.98
N ASP A 125 5.62 11.54 -6.18
CA ASP A 125 5.60 12.90 -6.71
C ASP A 125 4.99 12.94 -8.11
N PRO A 126 3.67 13.22 -8.25
CA PRO A 126 3.04 13.41 -9.55
C PRO A 126 3.38 14.79 -10.13
N SER A 127 4.66 15.05 -10.38
CA SER A 127 5.18 16.32 -10.89
C SER A 127 4.68 16.68 -12.30
N CYS A 128 4.19 15.70 -13.07
CA CYS A 128 3.68 15.91 -14.42
C CYS A 128 2.14 15.94 -14.43
N PRO A 129 1.50 17.10 -14.67
CA PRO A 129 0.04 17.24 -14.69
C PRO A 129 -0.64 16.29 -15.70
N LYS A 130 -0.02 16.05 -16.86
CA LYS A 130 -0.56 15.12 -17.87
C LYS A 130 -0.52 13.66 -17.44
N CYS A 131 0.53 13.23 -16.73
CA CYS A 131 0.59 11.87 -16.19
C CYS A 131 -0.42 11.70 -15.05
N PHE A 132 -0.53 12.72 -14.20
CA PHE A 132 -1.56 12.76 -13.16
C PHE A 132 -2.95 12.65 -13.80
N GLU A 133 -3.25 13.49 -14.78
CA GLU A 133 -4.51 13.47 -15.51
C GLU A 133 -4.77 12.12 -16.21
N GLN A 134 -3.78 11.52 -16.86
CA GLN A 134 -3.95 10.20 -17.51
C GLN A 134 -4.21 9.08 -16.50
N MET A 135 -3.55 9.13 -15.35
CA MET A 135 -3.81 8.18 -14.27
C MET A 135 -5.22 8.39 -13.70
N VAL A 136 -5.59 9.64 -13.48
CA VAL A 136 -6.88 10.08 -12.91
C VAL A 136 -8.05 9.75 -13.84
N ASN A 137 -7.98 10.23 -15.08
CA ASN A 137 -9.02 10.09 -16.10
C ASN A 137 -8.99 8.74 -16.80
N GLY A 138 -7.87 8.05 -16.82
CA GLY A 138 -7.78 6.70 -17.34
C GLY A 138 -8.70 5.73 -16.60
N VAL A 139 -8.83 4.51 -17.14
CA VAL A 139 -9.13 3.34 -16.31
C VAL A 139 -7.91 3.15 -15.43
N CYS A 140 -7.79 4.00 -14.40
CA CYS A 140 -6.69 4.00 -13.48
C CYS A 140 -6.52 2.55 -13.03
N ALA A 141 -5.33 1.98 -13.16
CA ALA A 141 -5.03 0.68 -12.58
C ALA A 141 -4.99 0.76 -11.04
N PHE A 142 -5.78 1.64 -10.41
CA PHE A 142 -6.15 1.66 -8.99
C PHE A 142 -7.67 1.84 -8.78
N LYS A 143 -8.44 2.17 -9.83
CA LYS A 143 -9.92 2.13 -9.80
C LYS A 143 -10.44 0.74 -9.44
N TRP A 144 -9.64 -0.31 -9.58
CA TRP A 144 -10.05 -1.68 -9.27
C TRP A 144 -10.22 -1.97 -7.76
N LEU A 145 -9.60 -1.19 -6.87
CA LEU A 145 -9.85 -1.27 -5.42
C LEU A 145 -11.17 -0.56 -5.04
N THR A 146 -11.59 0.43 -5.82
CA THR A 146 -12.85 1.19 -5.61
C THR A 146 -14.04 0.63 -6.39
N GLN A 147 -13.82 -0.05 -7.53
CA GLN A 147 -14.88 -0.54 -8.42
C GLN A 147 -15.66 -1.74 -7.84
N TRP A 148 -15.14 -2.40 -6.80
CA TRP A 148 -15.90 -3.37 -6.00
C TRP A 148 -17.21 -2.78 -5.44
N SER A 149 -17.30 -1.44 -5.31
CA SER A 149 -18.43 -0.79 -4.65
C SER A 149 -19.61 -0.41 -5.54
N ARG A 150 -19.43 -0.26 -6.87
CA ARG A 150 -20.48 0.42 -7.66
C ARG A 150 -21.54 -0.52 -8.20
N ASP A 151 -21.16 -1.71 -8.61
CA ASP A 151 -22.11 -2.57 -9.34
C ASP A 151 -22.86 -3.55 -8.44
N GLY A 152 -22.41 -3.82 -7.20
CA GLY A 152 -23.17 -4.48 -6.12
C GLY A 152 -23.75 -5.89 -6.39
N GLU A 153 -23.85 -6.30 -7.65
CA GLU A 153 -24.65 -7.41 -8.15
C GLU A 153 -23.84 -8.32 -9.06
N THR A 154 -22.77 -7.84 -9.70
CA THR A 154 -21.93 -8.69 -10.58
C THR A 154 -20.68 -9.24 -9.90
N GLY A 155 -20.23 -8.68 -8.77
CA GLY A 155 -19.22 -9.29 -7.89
C GLY A 155 -17.87 -9.65 -8.55
N VAL A 156 -17.57 -9.12 -9.74
CA VAL A 156 -16.36 -9.49 -10.47
C VAL A 156 -15.17 -8.83 -9.81
N LYS A 157 -14.35 -9.63 -9.14
CA LYS A 157 -13.04 -9.18 -8.66
C LYS A 157 -12.12 -8.97 -9.85
N THR A 158 -11.36 -7.90 -9.81
CA THR A 158 -10.22 -7.71 -10.69
C THR A 158 -9.07 -8.62 -10.27
N ALA A 159 -8.22 -9.03 -11.20
CA ALA A 159 -7.06 -9.89 -10.92
C ALA A 159 -6.20 -9.36 -9.75
N THR A 160 -5.84 -8.08 -9.75
CA THR A 160 -5.05 -7.49 -8.64
C THR A 160 -5.80 -7.49 -7.29
N GLY A 161 -7.14 -7.48 -7.31
CA GLY A 161 -7.96 -7.64 -6.09
C GLY A 161 -7.81 -9.03 -5.49
N GLU A 162 -7.81 -10.04 -6.34
CA GLU A 162 -7.54 -11.42 -5.94
C GLU A 162 -6.08 -11.60 -5.49
N HIS A 163 -5.13 -10.94 -6.17
CA HIS A 163 -3.72 -10.94 -5.77
C HIS A 163 -3.52 -10.27 -4.40
N ALA A 164 -4.19 -9.16 -4.13
CA ALA A 164 -4.12 -8.47 -2.85
C ALA A 164 -4.72 -9.32 -1.73
N ASP A 165 -5.86 -9.96 -1.97
CA ASP A 165 -6.45 -10.92 -1.04
C ASP A 165 -5.50 -12.10 -0.78
N SER A 166 -4.85 -12.64 -1.81
CA SER A 166 -3.87 -13.73 -1.72
C SER A 166 -2.64 -13.32 -0.90
N LEU A 167 -2.07 -12.17 -1.21
CA LEU A 167 -0.95 -11.57 -0.48
C LEU A 167 -1.31 -11.40 0.99
N LEU A 168 -2.40 -10.70 1.31
CA LEU A 168 -2.79 -10.43 2.70
C LEU A 168 -3.14 -11.72 3.45
N ALA A 169 -3.80 -12.69 2.79
CA ALA A 169 -4.11 -13.98 3.38
C ALA A 169 -2.86 -14.75 3.81
N SER A 170 -1.74 -14.63 3.09
CA SER A 170 -0.46 -15.24 3.49
C SER A 170 0.08 -14.73 4.84
N PHE A 171 -0.33 -13.51 5.25
CA PHE A 171 -0.03 -12.90 6.54
C PHE A 171 -1.16 -13.07 7.57
N GLY A 172 -2.26 -13.74 7.21
CA GLY A 172 -3.47 -13.81 8.04
C GLY A 172 -4.16 -12.45 8.22
N LEU A 173 -4.03 -11.58 7.21
CA LEU A 173 -4.63 -10.25 7.13
C LEU A 173 -5.69 -10.22 6.02
N CYS A 174 -6.47 -9.15 5.97
CA CYS A 174 -7.40 -8.87 4.88
C CYS A 174 -7.59 -7.37 4.69
N LEU A 175 -8.21 -6.97 3.60
CA LEU A 175 -8.78 -5.62 3.50
C LEU A 175 -9.95 -5.50 4.48
N ALA A 176 -10.00 -4.43 5.27
CA ALA A 176 -11.07 -4.22 6.26
C ALA A 176 -12.43 -4.10 5.59
N ARG A 177 -12.44 -3.54 4.38
CA ARG A 177 -13.59 -3.51 3.48
C ARG A 177 -13.12 -3.54 2.04
N ASN A 178 -14.08 -3.86 1.19
CA ASN A 178 -14.01 -3.81 -0.27
C ASN A 178 -14.07 -2.38 -0.84
N THR A 179 -13.88 -1.36 -0.01
CA THR A 179 -14.06 0.04 -0.38
C THR A 179 -12.93 0.88 0.19
N VAL A 180 -12.23 1.60 -0.68
CA VAL A 180 -11.12 2.51 -0.34
C VAL A 180 -11.66 3.75 0.38
N HIS A 181 -10.86 4.29 1.29
CA HIS A 181 -11.13 5.60 1.87
C HIS A 181 -10.62 6.70 0.96
N LYS A 182 -11.45 7.73 0.77
CA LYS A 182 -11.09 8.99 0.10
C LYS A 182 -11.16 10.09 1.15
N GLU A 183 -10.13 10.93 1.23
CA GLU A 183 -10.13 12.08 2.15
C GLU A 183 -11.22 13.09 1.74
N ASP A 184 -11.38 13.33 0.44
CA ASP A 184 -12.43 14.16 -0.12
C ASP A 184 -13.38 13.31 -0.99
N PRO A 185 -14.67 13.15 -0.60
CA PRO A 185 -15.64 12.40 -1.38
C PRO A 185 -16.09 13.10 -2.67
N GLU A 186 -15.84 14.42 -2.80
CA GLU A 186 -16.09 15.20 -4.00
C GLU A 186 -14.86 15.33 -4.89
N ALA A 187 -13.65 15.13 -4.34
CA ALA A 187 -12.46 14.91 -5.13
C ALA A 187 -12.71 13.69 -6.02
N LEU A 188 -12.85 13.99 -7.31
CA LEU A 188 -13.12 12.98 -8.33
C LEU A 188 -12.12 11.84 -8.21
N LEU A 189 -10.86 12.14 -7.87
CA LEU A 189 -9.79 11.18 -7.60
C LEU A 189 -8.85 11.64 -6.49
N ASP A 190 -8.47 10.69 -5.64
CA ASP A 190 -7.56 10.88 -4.52
C ASP A 190 -6.35 9.96 -4.75
N PHE A 191 -5.23 10.54 -5.17
CA PHE A 191 -3.98 9.77 -5.37
C PHE A 191 -3.44 9.23 -4.04
N ASP A 192 -3.90 9.83 -2.94
CA ASP A 192 -3.61 9.42 -1.58
C ASP A 192 -4.60 8.38 -1.07
N GLU A 193 -5.40 7.76 -1.96
CA GLU A 193 -6.32 6.66 -1.68
C GLU A 193 -5.71 5.63 -0.72
N LEU A 194 -6.33 5.50 0.45
CA LEU A 194 -5.85 4.63 1.52
C LEU A 194 -6.64 3.32 1.57
N SER A 195 -5.89 2.22 1.54
CA SER A 195 -6.42 0.87 1.73
C SER A 195 -6.30 0.46 3.19
N PRO A 196 -7.41 0.13 3.87
CA PRO A 196 -7.36 -0.32 5.26
C PRO A 196 -6.97 -1.80 5.28
N VAL A 197 -5.75 -2.10 5.73
CA VAL A 197 -5.30 -3.47 5.99
C VAL A 197 -5.62 -3.82 7.43
N ALA A 198 -6.36 -4.89 7.65
CA ALA A 198 -6.87 -5.26 8.95
C ALA A 198 -6.65 -6.74 9.27
N LEU A 199 -6.81 -7.05 10.54
CA LEU A 199 -7.09 -8.42 10.94
C LEU A 199 -8.40 -8.91 10.37
N ARG A 200 -8.39 -10.17 9.93
CA ARG A 200 -9.63 -10.90 9.68
C ARG A 200 -10.32 -11.22 11.00
N LEU A 201 -11.38 -10.48 11.31
CA LEU A 201 -12.29 -10.82 12.40
C LEU A 201 -13.27 -11.89 11.91
N HIS A 202 -13.24 -13.08 12.50
CA HIS A 202 -14.21 -14.13 12.17
C HIS A 202 -15.60 -13.69 12.65
N ALA A 203 -16.47 -13.33 11.69
CA ALA A 203 -17.91 -13.05 11.82
C ALA A 203 -18.38 -12.64 13.23
N ALA A 204 -18.27 -11.35 13.53
CA ALA A 204 -18.83 -10.72 14.71
C ALA A 204 -20.37 -10.71 14.65
N CYS A 205 -21.03 -11.81 15.03
CA CYS A 205 -22.47 -11.76 15.33
C CYS A 205 -22.76 -11.37 16.79
N ALA A 206 -21.72 -11.24 17.63
CA ALA A 206 -21.80 -10.55 18.91
C ALA A 206 -20.39 -10.08 19.29
N LEU A 207 -20.22 -8.79 19.59
CA LEU A 207 -18.97 -8.25 20.13
C LEU A 207 -18.83 -8.72 21.59
N ALA A 208 -18.46 -9.99 21.77
CA ALA A 208 -17.99 -10.46 23.06
C ALA A 208 -16.62 -9.82 23.33
N PRO A 209 -16.27 -9.45 24.58
CA PRO A 209 -14.95 -8.91 24.93
C PRO A 209 -13.79 -9.78 24.42
N GLU A 210 -14.01 -11.09 24.34
CA GLU A 210 -13.05 -12.07 23.83
C GLU A 210 -12.76 -11.88 22.33
N ALA A 211 -13.68 -11.30 21.57
CA ALA A 211 -13.48 -10.97 20.15
C ALA A 211 -12.51 -9.79 19.95
N LEU A 212 -12.24 -9.01 21.01
CA LEU A 212 -11.24 -7.93 21.01
C LEU A 212 -9.84 -8.43 21.42
N LEU A 213 -9.71 -9.70 21.83
CA LEU A 213 -8.41 -10.28 22.15
C LEU A 213 -7.58 -10.42 20.88
N LEU A 214 -6.49 -9.66 20.83
CA LEU A 214 -5.57 -9.69 19.72
C LEU A 214 -4.65 -10.91 19.81
N PRO A 215 -4.36 -11.60 18.69
CA PRO A 215 -3.34 -12.63 18.67
C PRO A 215 -1.98 -12.06 19.13
N ALA A 216 -1.24 -12.82 19.96
CA ALA A 216 0.04 -12.37 20.53
C ALA A 216 1.10 -11.95 19.49
N ASN A 217 0.96 -12.39 18.23
CA ASN A 217 1.90 -12.10 17.15
C ASN A 217 1.39 -11.08 16.11
N ILE A 218 0.32 -10.35 16.41
CA ILE A 218 -0.31 -9.45 15.46
C ILE A 218 0.62 -8.34 14.94
N TYR A 219 1.30 -7.65 15.86
CA TYR A 219 2.25 -6.59 15.53
C TYR A 219 3.35 -7.10 14.62
N LEU A 220 3.82 -8.33 14.85
CA LEU A 220 4.83 -8.97 14.02
C LEU A 220 4.31 -9.26 12.61
N ARG A 221 3.02 -9.59 12.43
CA ARG A 221 2.43 -9.82 11.09
C ARG A 221 2.39 -8.53 10.27
N PHE A 222 1.89 -7.44 10.85
CA PHE A 222 1.88 -6.13 10.18
C PHE A 222 3.30 -5.65 9.88
N ARG A 223 4.20 -5.70 10.88
CA ARG A 223 5.60 -5.30 10.69
C ARG A 223 6.30 -6.14 9.63
N ARG A 224 6.02 -7.45 9.57
CA ARG A 224 6.57 -8.32 8.53
C ARG A 224 6.03 -7.93 7.16
N LEU A 225 4.72 -7.79 6.98
CA LEU A 225 4.13 -7.36 5.70
C LEU A 225 4.74 -6.05 5.21
N ILE A 226 4.76 -5.02 6.07
CA ILE A 226 5.26 -3.69 5.74
C ILE A 226 6.75 -3.72 5.40
N ARG A 227 7.56 -4.40 6.20
CA ARG A 227 9.01 -4.49 5.97
C ARG A 227 9.32 -5.29 4.70
N THR A 228 8.62 -6.40 4.49
CA THR A 228 8.87 -7.31 3.37
C THR A 228 8.52 -6.66 2.04
N TYR A 229 7.40 -5.94 1.94
CA TYR A 229 6.93 -5.33 0.68
C TYR A 229 7.09 -3.81 0.62
N ARG A 230 7.82 -3.22 1.58
CA ARG A 230 8.05 -1.77 1.70
C ARG A 230 6.76 -0.94 1.57
N LEU A 231 5.66 -1.43 2.15
CA LEU A 231 4.37 -0.76 2.04
C LEU A 231 4.43 0.64 2.64
N ARG A 232 3.82 1.61 1.96
CA ARG A 232 3.74 3.00 2.43
C ARG A 232 2.59 3.11 3.43
N VAL A 233 2.92 3.06 4.72
CA VAL A 233 1.95 3.26 5.79
C VAL A 233 1.65 4.74 5.91
N VAL A 234 0.37 5.07 6.10
CA VAL A 234 -0.08 6.44 6.34
C VAL A 234 -0.73 6.47 7.70
N ASP A 235 -0.30 7.43 8.53
CA ASP A 235 -0.98 7.74 9.77
C ASP A 235 -2.08 8.78 9.49
N PRO A 236 -3.37 8.39 9.35
CA PRO A 236 -4.48 9.33 9.19
C PRO A 236 -4.57 10.37 10.31
N THR A 237 -4.07 10.10 11.51
CA THR A 237 -4.15 11.06 12.62
C THR A 237 -3.10 12.17 12.53
N LYS A 238 -2.04 11.95 11.75
CA LYS A 238 -0.95 12.92 11.55
C LYS A 238 -0.97 13.59 10.18
N SER A 239 -1.47 12.88 9.17
CA SER A 239 -1.89 13.54 7.94
C SER A 239 -3.01 14.49 8.36
N ASN A 240 -2.96 15.74 7.91
CA ASN A 240 -4.01 16.70 8.20
C ASN A 240 -5.30 16.17 7.58
N ILE A 241 -5.99 15.24 8.24
CA ILE A 241 -7.43 15.07 8.08
C ILE A 241 -7.93 16.43 8.47
N THR A 242 -8.15 17.23 7.43
CA THR A 242 -8.97 18.42 7.51
C THR A 242 -10.29 17.84 7.96
N THR A 243 -10.51 17.78 9.28
CA THR A 243 -11.79 17.41 9.85
C THR A 243 -12.77 18.23 9.08
N LEU A 244 -13.60 17.57 8.26
CA LEU A 244 -14.63 18.14 7.42
C LEU A 244 -15.24 19.26 8.24
N SER A 245 -14.76 20.46 7.99
CA SER A 245 -15.09 21.59 8.82
C SER A 245 -16.54 21.78 8.47
N ASN A 246 -17.40 21.68 9.49
CA ASN A 246 -18.70 22.31 9.40
C ASN A 246 -18.39 23.73 8.92
N GLU A 247 -18.60 23.99 7.63
CA GLU A 247 -18.72 25.35 7.11
C GLU A 247 -19.94 25.93 7.82
N SER A 248 -19.74 26.36 9.06
CA SER A 248 -20.63 27.30 9.70
C SER A 248 -20.30 28.63 9.05
N LEU A 249 -21.13 28.97 8.06
CA LEU A 249 -21.42 30.34 7.71
C LEU A 249 -21.54 31.19 9.00
N ASP A 250 -20.83 32.31 8.94
CA ASP A 250 -21.08 33.56 9.65
C ASP A 250 -20.59 33.76 11.11
N THR A 251 -19.59 34.66 11.17
CA THR A 251 -19.66 35.97 11.85
C THR A 251 -19.13 36.12 13.29
N SER A 252 -18.17 37.05 13.37
CA SER A 252 -17.77 37.91 14.51
C SER A 252 -16.89 37.36 15.64
N GLN A 253 -15.63 37.84 15.58
CA GLN A 253 -14.78 38.35 16.67
C GLN A 253 -15.35 38.29 18.09
N THR A 254 -14.63 37.62 19.00
CA THR A 254 -14.02 38.27 20.18
C THR A 254 -13.00 37.35 20.85
N ALA A 255 -11.85 37.92 21.18
CA ALA A 255 -10.69 37.25 21.75
C ALA A 255 -10.93 36.73 23.17
N SER A 256 -10.49 35.51 23.46
CA SER A 256 -10.22 35.06 24.82
C SER A 256 -9.07 34.06 24.82
N ASP A 257 -7.89 34.55 25.22
CA ASP A 257 -6.69 33.75 25.48
C ASP A 257 -6.92 32.86 26.70
N ARG A 258 -7.21 31.57 26.48
CA ARG A 258 -7.00 30.50 27.45
C ARG A 258 -6.13 29.43 26.82
N ARG A 259 -4.82 29.62 26.95
CA ARG A 259 -3.79 28.65 26.58
C ARG A 259 -3.81 27.52 27.62
N THR A 260 -4.55 26.46 27.32
CA THR A 260 -4.49 25.21 28.08
C THR A 260 -3.24 24.48 27.61
N THR A 261 -2.25 24.32 28.48
CA THR A 261 -1.08 23.46 28.26
C THR A 261 -1.54 22.01 28.18
N ALA A 262 -1.88 21.56 26.98
CA ALA A 262 -2.01 20.14 26.67
C ALA A 262 -0.61 19.53 26.77
N GLU A 263 -0.49 18.47 27.57
CA GLU A 263 0.73 17.68 27.63
C GLU A 263 1.05 17.13 26.23
N PRO A 264 2.33 17.07 25.83
CA PRO A 264 2.72 16.56 24.54
C PRO A 264 2.29 15.09 24.44
N GLU A 265 1.26 14.81 23.64
CA GLU A 265 0.88 13.45 23.30
C GLU A 265 2.09 12.77 22.65
N GLU A 266 2.56 11.67 23.25
CA GLU A 266 3.61 10.85 22.67
C GLU A 266 3.17 10.40 21.27
N SER A 267 3.91 10.85 20.26
CA SER A 267 3.56 10.52 18.88
C SER A 267 3.76 9.03 18.66
N PHE A 268 2.70 8.31 18.29
CA PHE A 268 2.77 6.90 17.92
C PHE A 268 3.83 6.63 16.85
N ALA A 269 4.39 5.42 16.83
CA ALA A 269 5.28 5.01 15.75
C ALA A 269 4.49 4.92 14.43
N GLU A 270 5.09 5.37 13.33
CA GLU A 270 4.48 5.53 11.99
C GLU A 270 3.84 4.24 11.40
N ALA A 271 4.15 3.07 11.96
CA ALA A 271 3.71 1.77 11.49
C ALA A 271 3.00 0.91 12.55
N GLU A 272 2.51 1.52 13.63
CA GLU A 272 1.87 0.78 14.73
C GLU A 272 0.37 0.54 14.46
N PRO A 273 -0.08 -0.73 14.31
CA PRO A 273 -1.48 -1.04 14.07
C PRO A 273 -2.35 -0.67 15.27
N ARG A 274 -3.57 -0.19 14.99
CA ARG A 274 -4.49 0.34 16.01
C ARG A 274 -5.94 0.03 15.69
N TRP A 275 -6.77 0.15 16.73
CA TRP A 275 -8.23 0.15 16.58
C TRP A 275 -8.67 1.42 15.86
N MET A 276 -9.44 1.24 14.79
CA MET A 276 -9.96 2.33 13.98
C MET A 276 -11.45 2.15 13.78
N LEU A 277 -12.18 3.23 14.05
CA LEU A 277 -13.61 3.31 13.79
C LEU A 277 -13.83 4.00 12.46
N TRP A 278 -14.53 3.33 11.54
CA TRP A 278 -14.83 3.88 10.24
C TRP A 278 -16.33 3.91 9.97
N SER A 279 -16.87 5.10 9.71
CA SER A 279 -18.27 5.30 9.38
C SER A 279 -18.46 5.59 7.90
N ARG A 280 -19.56 5.09 7.33
CA ARG A 280 -19.99 5.38 5.95
C ARG A 280 -21.45 5.77 5.96
N ILE A 281 -21.74 6.93 5.38
CA ILE A 281 -23.08 7.42 5.13
C ILE A 281 -23.47 6.98 3.71
N GLY A 282 -24.46 6.10 3.59
CA GLY A 282 -25.04 5.75 2.30
C GLY A 282 -25.89 6.91 1.78
N ARG A 283 -25.64 7.35 0.54
CA ARG A 283 -26.47 8.37 -0.11
C ARG A 283 -27.89 7.83 -0.28
N CYS A 284 -28.85 8.66 0.14
CA CYS A 284 -30.18 8.70 -0.43
C CYS A 284 -30.07 9.38 -1.82
#